data_AF-A0A7C8ZAI9-F1
#
_entry.id   AF-A0A7C8ZAI9-F1
#
_cell.length_a   1.000
_cell.length_b   1.000
_cell.length_c   1.000
_cell.angle_alpha   90.00
_cell.angle_beta   90.00
_cell.angle_gamma   90.00
#
_symmetry.space_group_name_H-M   'P 1'
#
loop_
_entity.id
_entity.type
_entity.pdbx_description
1 polymer ?
#
loop_
_entity_poly.entity_id
_entity_poly.type
_entity_poly.pdbx_seq_one_letter_code
_entity_poly.pdbx_strand_id
1 'polypeptide(L)'
;QTNKQAGRLENVVGWYHSHPGYGCWLSGIDVSTQMLNQQYQEPFLAVVIDPTRTVSAGKIEIGAFRTYPEGYTPPDEPVSEYQTIPLNKIEDFGVHCKQYYSLDITYFKSSLDSHLLDLLWNKYWLKNWSKLRTSWFTPVLGQWHLLEERKRKNQHFPRSHVIV
;
A
#
# COMPACT_ATOMS: atom_id res chain seq x y z
N GLN A 1 26.47 7.99 15.27
CA GLN A 1 25.81 6.81 15.86
C GLN A 1 24.72 7.24 16.86
N THR A 2 23.61 7.83 16.39
CA THR A 2 22.57 8.41 17.26
C THR A 2 21.41 7.44 17.55
N ASN A 3 21.07 6.53 16.62
CA ASN A 3 19.93 5.60 16.80
C ASN A 3 20.12 4.61 17.95
N LYS A 4 21.33 4.06 18.14
CA LYS A 4 21.62 3.12 19.24
C LYS A 4 21.48 3.77 20.61
N GLN A 5 21.78 5.06 20.72
CA GLN A 5 21.61 5.82 21.96
C GLN A 5 20.14 6.03 22.31
N ALA A 6 19.24 6.00 21.32
CA ALA A 6 17.80 6.04 21.50
C ALA A 6 17.16 4.64 21.68
N GLY A 7 17.96 3.60 21.87
CA GLY A 7 17.49 2.23 22.07
C GLY A 7 17.06 1.49 20.80
N ARG A 8 17.32 2.05 19.60
CA ARG A 8 17.08 1.36 18.32
C ARG A 8 18.27 0.48 17.96
N LEU A 9 18.08 -0.83 18.09
CA LEU A 9 19.13 -1.84 17.88
C LEU A 9 19.15 -2.38 16.44
N GLU A 10 18.14 -2.03 15.64
CA GLU A 10 17.95 -2.51 14.28
C GLU A 10 19.05 -1.97 13.33
N ASN A 11 19.51 -2.85 12.44
CA ASN A 11 20.42 -2.47 11.36
C ASN A 11 19.63 -2.04 10.11
N VAL A 12 20.31 -1.41 9.16
CA VAL A 12 19.73 -1.13 7.85
C VAL A 12 19.57 -2.46 7.11
N VAL A 13 18.38 -2.70 6.54
CA VAL A 13 18.04 -3.94 5.81
C VAL A 13 17.52 -3.67 4.39
N GLY A 14 17.52 -2.40 3.98
CA GLY A 14 16.98 -1.99 2.69
C GLY A 14 16.73 -0.49 2.60
N TRP A 15 16.10 -0.12 1.48
CA TRP A 15 15.69 1.24 1.17
C TRP A 15 14.31 1.24 0.51
N TYR A 16 13.66 2.39 0.50
CA TYR A 16 12.38 2.55 -0.19
C TYR A 16 12.34 3.87 -0.95
N HIS A 17 11.59 3.89 -2.05
CA HIS A 17 11.29 5.10 -2.82
C HIS A 17 9.90 5.01 -3.44
N SER A 18 9.46 6.12 -4.04
CA SER A 18 8.11 6.24 -4.60
C SER A 18 8.14 6.36 -6.12
N HIS A 19 7.23 5.67 -6.79
CA HIS A 19 6.98 5.77 -8.23
C HIS A 19 5.54 6.27 -8.46
N PRO A 20 5.29 7.60 -8.50
CA PRO A 20 3.92 8.11 -8.55
C PRO A 20 3.29 7.92 -9.94
N GLY A 21 2.31 7.03 -10.04
CA GLY A 21 1.45 6.85 -11.21
C GLY A 21 1.94 5.87 -12.28
N TYR A 22 3.11 5.24 -12.10
CA TYR A 22 3.71 4.36 -13.11
C TYR A 22 4.05 2.95 -12.59
N GLY A 23 3.54 2.57 -11.41
CA GLY A 23 3.63 1.23 -10.87
C GLY A 23 4.90 0.97 -10.06
N CYS A 24 4.91 -0.17 -9.37
CA CYS A 24 5.99 -0.62 -8.51
C CYS A 24 6.90 -1.57 -9.28
N TRP A 25 8.06 -1.08 -9.70
CA TRP A 25 9.10 -1.80 -10.43
C TRP A 25 10.44 -1.05 -10.29
N LEU A 26 11.57 -1.67 -10.65
CA LEU A 26 12.88 -1.02 -10.57
C LEU A 26 13.34 -0.53 -11.96
N SER A 27 13.66 0.76 -12.06
CA SER A 27 14.34 1.35 -13.23
C SER A 27 15.81 0.93 -13.32
N GLY A 28 16.49 1.22 -14.44
CA GLY A 28 17.93 0.94 -14.55
C GLY A 28 18.79 1.61 -13.45
N ILE A 29 18.40 2.81 -12.99
CA ILE A 29 19.05 3.52 -11.88
C ILE A 29 18.80 2.78 -10.56
N ASP A 30 17.56 2.34 -10.33
CA ASP A 30 17.19 1.60 -9.12
C ASP A 30 17.91 0.26 -9.05
N VAL A 31 18.00 -0.47 -10.17
CA VAL A 31 18.73 -1.73 -10.27
C VAL A 31 20.20 -1.52 -9.95
N SER A 32 20.85 -0.53 -10.55
CA SER A 32 22.26 -0.22 -10.30
C SER A 32 22.51 0.11 -8.82
N THR A 33 21.61 0.92 -8.23
CA THR A 33 21.67 1.30 -6.81
C THR A 33 21.47 0.08 -5.90
N GLN A 34 20.51 -0.77 -6.22
CA GLN A 34 20.21 -1.97 -5.45
C GLN A 34 21.33 -3.01 -5.53
N MET A 35 21.94 -3.20 -6.71
CA MET A 35 23.11 -4.08 -6.87
C MET A 35 24.27 -3.61 -6.00
N LEU A 36 24.58 -2.31 -6.02
CA LEU A 36 25.64 -1.74 -5.19
C LEU A 36 25.35 -1.96 -3.70
N ASN A 37 24.13 -1.70 -3.24
CA ASN A 37 23.79 -1.88 -1.83
C ASN A 37 23.80 -3.35 -1.41
N GLN A 38 23.29 -4.28 -2.23
CA GLN A 38 23.37 -5.72 -1.98
C GLN A 38 24.83 -6.20 -1.90
N GLN A 39 25.75 -5.63 -2.68
CA GLN A 39 27.15 -6.02 -2.67
C GLN A 39 27.85 -5.69 -1.34
N TYR A 40 27.51 -4.56 -0.70
CA TYR A 40 28.22 -4.06 0.48
C TYR A 40 27.44 -4.16 1.80
N GLN A 41 26.11 -4.36 1.75
CA GLN A 41 25.22 -4.30 2.92
C GLN A 41 24.22 -5.47 2.96
N GLU A 42 24.61 -6.65 2.49
CA GLU A 42 23.77 -7.84 2.52
C GLU A 42 23.37 -8.23 3.97
N PRO A 43 22.10 -8.53 4.26
CA PRO A 43 20.93 -8.55 3.38
C PRO A 43 20.33 -7.16 3.09
N PHE A 44 20.01 -6.90 1.81
CA PHE A 44 19.42 -5.63 1.37
C PHE A 44 18.27 -5.82 0.37
N LEU A 45 17.19 -5.03 0.51
CA LEU A 45 16.05 -5.03 -0.40
C LEU A 45 15.61 -3.61 -0.79
N ALA A 46 14.92 -3.49 -1.93
CA ALA A 46 14.31 -2.25 -2.38
C ALA A 46 12.77 -2.34 -2.28
N VAL A 47 12.12 -1.32 -1.72
CA VAL A 47 10.65 -1.20 -1.70
C VAL A 47 10.22 -0.03 -2.58
N VAL A 48 9.27 -0.26 -3.48
CA VAL A 48 8.68 0.77 -4.33
C VAL A 48 7.22 0.95 -3.96
N ILE A 49 6.79 2.19 -3.76
CA ILE A 49 5.41 2.54 -3.42
C ILE A 49 4.83 3.46 -4.51
N ASP A 50 3.63 3.15 -5.02
CA ASP A 50 2.89 4.06 -5.90
C ASP A 50 1.72 4.71 -5.12
N PRO A 51 1.91 5.91 -4.55
CA PRO A 51 0.86 6.57 -3.79
C PRO A 51 -0.32 7.01 -4.67
N THR A 52 -0.07 7.33 -5.95
CA THR A 52 -1.11 7.81 -6.87
C THR A 52 -2.07 6.67 -7.23
N ARG A 53 -1.54 5.49 -7.56
CA ARG A 53 -2.36 4.31 -7.80
C ARG A 53 -3.00 3.80 -6.53
N THR A 54 -2.31 3.89 -5.38
CA THR A 54 -2.89 3.50 -4.10
C THR A 54 -4.20 4.25 -3.81
N VAL A 55 -4.19 5.57 -4.02
CA VAL A 55 -5.39 6.40 -3.84
C VAL A 55 -6.46 6.07 -4.88
N SER A 56 -6.06 5.81 -6.13
CA SER A 56 -6.98 5.61 -7.25
C SER A 56 -7.66 4.23 -7.23
N ALA A 57 -6.93 3.20 -6.81
CA ALA A 57 -7.42 1.82 -6.73
C ALA A 57 -8.06 1.49 -5.37
N GLY A 58 -7.79 2.29 -4.32
CA GLY A 58 -8.23 2.01 -2.95
C GLY A 58 -7.53 0.81 -2.30
N LYS A 59 -6.45 0.31 -2.91
CA LYS A 59 -5.59 -0.78 -2.44
C LYS A 59 -4.16 -0.26 -2.39
N ILE A 60 -3.37 -0.70 -1.40
CA ILE A 60 -1.96 -0.31 -1.31
C ILE A 60 -1.19 -0.93 -2.47
N GLU A 61 -0.60 -0.06 -3.30
CA GLU A 61 0.29 -0.41 -4.40
C GLU A 61 1.73 -0.32 -3.91
N ILE A 62 2.29 -1.48 -3.59
CA ILE A 62 3.62 -1.64 -3.02
C ILE A 62 4.27 -2.89 -3.62
N GLY A 63 5.55 -2.78 -3.97
CA GLY A 63 6.38 -3.89 -4.42
C GLY A 63 7.69 -3.93 -3.65
N ALA A 64 8.18 -5.14 -3.40
CA ALA A 64 9.48 -5.38 -2.77
C ALA A 64 10.33 -6.20 -3.73
N PHE A 65 11.58 -5.79 -3.93
CA PHE A 65 12.42 -6.30 -5.00
C PHE A 65 13.85 -6.55 -4.54
N ARG A 66 14.47 -7.53 -5.18
CA ARG A 66 15.90 -7.82 -5.08
C ARG A 66 16.47 -8.07 -6.46
N THR A 67 17.72 -7.64 -6.67
CA THR A 67 18.41 -7.83 -7.94
C THR A 67 19.13 -9.17 -7.97
N TYR A 68 19.18 -9.78 -9.15
CA TYR A 68 20.02 -10.95 -9.38
C TYR A 68 21.51 -10.56 -9.36
N PRO A 69 22.40 -11.45 -8.90
CA PRO A 69 23.83 -11.21 -8.96
C PRO A 69 24.33 -11.18 -10.41
N GLU A 70 25.45 -10.49 -10.64
CA GLU A 70 26.06 -10.40 -11.96
C GLU A 70 26.43 -11.80 -12.51
N GLY A 71 26.05 -12.08 -13.75
CA GLY A 71 26.28 -13.36 -14.40
C GLY A 71 25.22 -14.44 -14.13
N TYR A 72 24.21 -14.16 -13.31
CA TYR A 72 23.06 -15.06 -13.14
C TYR A 72 21.97 -14.76 -14.19
N THR A 73 21.56 -15.79 -14.93
CA THR A 73 20.44 -15.73 -15.85
C THR A 73 19.25 -16.46 -15.22
N PRO A 74 18.14 -15.78 -14.91
CA PRO A 74 16.96 -16.46 -14.41
C PRO A 74 16.40 -17.41 -15.48
N PRO A 75 15.71 -18.49 -15.08
CA PRO A 75 14.92 -19.30 -16.03
C PRO A 75 13.94 -18.38 -16.76
N ASP A 76 13.52 -18.74 -17.99
CA ASP A 76 12.47 -18.04 -18.72
C ASP A 76 11.11 -18.22 -18.02
N GLU A 77 10.96 -17.58 -16.87
CA GLU A 77 9.70 -17.42 -16.18
C GLU A 77 8.95 -16.23 -16.79
N PRO A 78 7.62 -16.33 -16.89
CA PRO A 78 6.81 -15.18 -17.28
C PRO A 78 7.07 -14.04 -16.30
N VAL A 79 7.27 -12.83 -16.84
CA VAL A 79 7.45 -11.62 -16.03
C VAL A 79 6.29 -11.53 -15.04
N SER A 80 6.62 -11.63 -13.74
CA SER A 80 5.66 -11.57 -12.64
C SER A 80 4.88 -10.25 -12.71
N GLU A 81 3.55 -10.37 -12.67
CA GLU A 81 2.54 -9.29 -12.69
C GLU A 81 2.78 -8.17 -13.71
N TYR A 82 2.12 -8.28 -14.87
CA TYR A 82 1.96 -7.15 -15.80
C TYR A 82 1.19 -6.01 -15.12
N GLN A 83 1.92 -5.05 -14.56
CA GLN A 83 1.36 -3.76 -14.17
C GLN A 83 1.18 -2.89 -15.42
N THR A 84 0.15 -2.04 -15.44
CA THR A 84 -0.04 -1.08 -16.53
C THR A 84 1.07 -0.04 -16.49
N ILE A 85 2.12 -0.15 -17.29
CA ILE A 85 3.23 0.81 -17.29
C ILE A 85 2.98 1.86 -18.37
N PRO A 86 3.10 3.17 -18.06
CA PRO A 86 2.98 4.23 -19.05
C PRO A 86 3.98 4.09 -20.20
N LEU A 87 3.57 4.48 -21.41
CA LEU A 87 4.38 4.33 -22.64
C LEU A 87 5.76 5.00 -22.56
N ASN A 88 5.89 6.10 -21.84
CA ASN A 88 7.17 6.81 -21.66
C ASN A 88 8.16 6.08 -20.73
N LYS A 89 7.75 4.97 -20.10
CA LYS A 89 8.55 4.18 -19.16
C LYS A 89 8.68 2.71 -19.55
N ILE A 90 7.97 2.28 -20.59
CA ILE A 90 7.92 0.87 -20.99
C ILE A 90 9.25 0.36 -21.53
N GLU A 91 10.05 1.21 -22.19
CA GLU A 91 11.37 0.84 -22.71
C GLU A 91 12.33 0.51 -21.56
N ASP A 92 12.44 1.42 -20.58
CA ASP A 92 13.27 1.25 -19.39
C ASP A 92 12.84 0.01 -18.59
N PHE A 93 11.53 -0.18 -18.41
CA PHE A 93 11.02 -1.41 -17.79
C PHE A 93 11.41 -2.66 -18.58
N GLY A 94 11.20 -2.68 -19.90
CA GLY A 94 11.44 -3.85 -20.74
C GLY A 94 12.91 -4.30 -20.77
N VAL A 95 13.86 -3.37 -20.61
CA VAL A 95 15.30 -3.67 -20.55
C VAL A 95 15.70 -4.28 -19.21
N HIS A 96 15.12 -3.78 -18.11
CA HIS A 96 15.59 -4.08 -16.75
C HIS A 96 14.72 -5.08 -15.98
N CYS A 97 13.50 -5.40 -16.44
CA CYS A 97 12.56 -6.27 -15.72
C CYS A 97 13.08 -7.69 -15.44
N LYS A 98 14.05 -8.19 -16.21
CA LYS A 98 14.68 -9.50 -15.99
C LYS A 98 15.84 -9.48 -15.00
N GLN A 99 16.24 -8.29 -14.51
CA GLN A 99 17.41 -8.12 -13.64
C GLN A 99 17.07 -8.20 -12.14
N TYR A 100 15.79 -8.30 -11.80
CA TYR A 100 15.31 -8.40 -10.43
C TYR A 100 14.11 -9.33 -10.34
N TYR A 101 13.75 -9.71 -9.12
CA TYR A 101 12.56 -10.48 -8.81
C TYR A 101 11.75 -9.81 -7.70
N SER A 102 10.44 -10.00 -7.73
CA SER A 102 9.51 -9.55 -6.69
C SER A 102 9.53 -10.49 -5.49
N LEU A 103 9.40 -9.93 -4.30
CA LEU A 103 9.22 -10.66 -3.04
C LEU A 103 7.76 -10.58 -2.60
N ASP A 104 7.27 -11.66 -2.00
CA ASP A 104 5.96 -11.67 -1.36
C ASP A 104 5.92 -10.73 -0.15
N ILE A 105 4.93 -9.85 -0.13
CA ILE A 105 4.74 -8.89 0.95
C ILE A 105 3.66 -9.41 1.89
N THR A 106 3.99 -9.50 3.17
CA THR A 106 3.04 -9.76 4.25
C THR A 106 3.05 -8.61 5.23
N TYR A 107 1.89 -8.36 5.84
CA TYR A 107 1.73 -7.30 6.83
C TYR A 107 1.54 -7.93 8.21
N PHE A 108 2.13 -7.30 9.21
CA PHE A 108 1.91 -7.66 10.60
C PHE A 108 1.61 -6.40 11.40
N LYS A 109 0.94 -6.59 12.53
CA LYS A 109 0.64 -5.55 13.51
C LYS A 109 0.77 -6.14 14.90
N SER A 110 1.20 -5.34 15.89
CA SER A 110 1.21 -5.81 17.27
C SER A 110 -0.22 -5.90 17.84
N SER A 111 -0.37 -6.56 18.98
CA SER A 111 -1.63 -6.59 19.73
C SER A 111 -2.05 -5.18 20.17
N LEU A 112 -1.09 -4.35 20.57
CA LEU A 112 -1.33 -2.96 20.93
C LEU A 112 -1.74 -2.11 19.73
N ASP A 113 -1.06 -2.25 18.59
CA ASP A 113 -1.41 -1.51 17.37
C ASP A 113 -2.83 -1.85 16.91
N SER A 114 -3.21 -3.13 17.00
CA SER A 114 -4.56 -3.58 16.69
C SER A 114 -5.59 -2.86 17.55
N HIS A 115 -5.37 -2.82 18.87
CA HIS A 115 -6.27 -2.15 19.79
C HIS A 115 -6.36 -0.64 19.53
N LEU A 116 -5.22 0.02 19.27
CA LEU A 116 -5.17 1.44 18.97
C LEU A 116 -5.89 1.78 17.66
N LEU A 117 -5.69 0.97 16.61
CA LEU A 117 -6.37 1.16 15.33
C LEU A 117 -7.88 1.00 15.45
N ASP A 118 -8.37 0.05 16.26
CA ASP A 118 -9.80 -0.13 16.52
C ASP A 118 -10.40 1.08 17.24
N LEU A 119 -9.69 1.64 18.23
CA LEU A 119 -10.13 2.85 18.93
C LEU A 119 -10.15 4.07 18.00
N LEU A 120 -9.13 4.23 17.15
CA LEU A 120 -9.08 5.30 16.15
C LEU A 120 -10.23 5.17 15.15
N TRP A 121 -10.52 3.96 14.68
CA TRP A 121 -11.64 3.70 13.79
C TRP A 121 -12.96 4.17 14.41
N ASN A 122 -13.21 3.82 15.67
CA ASN A 122 -14.42 4.20 16.40
C ASN A 122 -14.56 5.71 16.66
N LYS A 123 -13.46 6.46 16.65
CA LYS A 123 -13.48 7.93 16.82
C LYS A 123 -13.50 8.69 15.49
N TYR A 124 -12.85 8.17 14.46
CA TYR A 124 -12.64 8.86 13.18
C TYR A 124 -13.50 8.35 12.04
N TRP A 125 -14.36 7.34 12.24
CA TRP A 125 -15.25 6.84 11.19
C TRP A 125 -16.08 7.99 10.57
N LEU A 126 -16.63 8.91 11.38
CA LEU A 126 -17.38 10.08 10.88
C LEU A 126 -16.55 11.01 9.98
N LYS A 127 -15.23 11.13 10.22
CA LYS A 127 -14.32 11.95 9.40
C LYS A 127 -13.97 11.28 8.06
N ASN A 128 -14.06 9.95 7.98
CA ASN A 128 -13.91 9.21 6.73
C ASN A 128 -15.16 9.33 5.85
N TRP A 129 -16.37 9.41 6.43
CA TRP A 129 -17.61 9.65 5.70
C TRP A 129 -17.74 11.08 5.16
N SER A 130 -17.20 12.10 5.83
CA SER A 130 -17.30 13.50 5.38
C SER A 130 -16.52 13.78 4.08
N LYS A 131 -15.53 12.95 3.71
CA LYS A 131 -14.80 13.06 2.43
C LYS A 131 -15.56 12.45 1.25
N LEU A 132 -16.41 11.45 1.50
CA LEU A 132 -17.29 10.84 0.49
C LEU A 132 -18.51 11.72 0.15
N ARG A 133 -18.88 12.65 1.04
CA ARG A 133 -20.07 13.49 0.89
C ARG A 133 -19.81 14.82 0.16
N THR A 134 -18.56 15.26 0.01
CA THR A 134 -18.25 16.54 -0.65
C THR A 134 -18.16 16.47 -2.18
N SER A 135 -18.31 15.30 -2.81
CA SER A 135 -18.30 15.22 -4.29
C SER A 135 -19.68 15.28 -4.92
N TRP A 136 -20.76 14.88 -4.25
CA TRP A 136 -22.13 14.99 -4.78
C TRP A 136 -23.10 15.07 -3.59
N PHE A 137 -24.02 16.04 -3.61
CA PHE A 137 -25.09 16.35 -2.63
C PHE A 137 -24.85 17.46 -1.59
N THR A 138 -25.30 18.67 -1.95
CA THR A 138 -26.38 19.37 -1.23
C THR A 138 -27.19 20.19 -2.24
N PRO A 139 -28.52 20.40 -2.09
CA PRO A 139 -29.28 20.35 -0.83
C PRO A 139 -30.63 19.60 -0.91
N VAL A 140 -30.91 18.72 0.05
CA VAL A 140 -32.28 18.54 0.57
C VAL A 140 -32.20 18.48 2.10
N LEU A 141 -32.11 19.65 2.70
CA LEU A 141 -32.18 19.87 4.15
C LEU A 141 -33.64 19.88 4.67
N GLY A 142 -34.56 19.20 3.98
CA GLY A 142 -36.01 19.25 4.27
C GLY A 142 -36.69 17.94 4.68
N GLN A 143 -36.03 16.77 4.56
CA GLN A 143 -36.72 15.47 4.76
C GLN A 143 -36.20 14.60 5.91
N TRP A 144 -35.07 14.94 6.52
CA TRP A 144 -34.52 14.12 7.62
C TRP A 144 -35.22 14.34 8.96
N HIS A 145 -35.77 15.52 9.21
CA HIS A 145 -36.50 15.81 10.45
C HIS A 145 -37.82 15.02 10.61
N LEU A 146 -38.42 14.54 9.50
CA LEU A 146 -39.67 13.77 9.53
C LEU A 146 -39.47 12.24 9.64
N LEU A 147 -38.25 11.73 9.41
CA LEU A 147 -37.93 10.31 9.53
C LEU A 147 -37.46 9.93 10.95
N GLU A 148 -36.83 10.87 11.67
CA GLU A 148 -36.39 10.66 13.07
C GLU A 148 -37.57 10.57 14.06
N GLU A 149 -38.69 11.25 13.80
CA GLU A 149 -39.90 11.17 14.64
C GLU A 149 -40.67 9.85 14.46
N ARG A 150 -40.54 9.20 13.29
CA ARG A 150 -41.24 7.94 13.01
C ARG A 150 -40.54 6.73 13.62
N LYS A 151 -39.21 6.80 13.84
CA LYS A 151 -38.44 5.74 14.52
C LYS A 151 -38.56 5.77 16.06
N ARG A 152 -38.97 6.89 16.66
CA ARG A 152 -39.19 6.98 18.12
C ARG A 152 -40.52 6.36 18.60
N LYS A 153 -41.47 6.06 17.71
CA LYS A 153 -42.81 5.56 18.08
C LYS A 153 -43.08 4.07 17.88
N ASN A 154 -42.22 3.32 17.17
CA ASN A 154 -42.43 1.88 16.97
C ASN A 154 -41.29 1.05 17.56
N GLN A 155 -41.40 0.75 18.85
CA GLN A 155 -40.78 -0.43 19.45
C GLN A 155 -41.45 -1.68 18.86
N HIS A 156 -40.74 -2.40 17.99
CA HIS A 156 -40.83 -3.86 17.90
C HIS A 156 -39.62 -4.42 17.15
N PHE A 157 -38.79 -5.19 17.85
CA PHE A 157 -37.75 -6.03 17.27
C PHE A 157 -38.38 -7.32 16.73
N PRO A 158 -37.85 -7.84 15.61
CA PRO A 158 -37.54 -9.26 15.61
C PRO A 158 -36.09 -9.54 15.19
N ARG A 159 -35.52 -10.54 15.86
CA ARG A 159 -34.25 -11.20 15.53
C ARG A 159 -34.40 -11.98 14.23
N SER A 160 -33.36 -11.97 13.38
CA SER A 160 -32.88 -13.17 12.68
C SER A 160 -31.68 -12.90 11.76
N HIS A 161 -30.61 -13.66 12.04
CA HIS A 161 -29.70 -14.37 11.12
C HIS A 161 -28.67 -13.62 10.24
N VAL A 162 -27.45 -14.16 10.34
CA VAL A 162 -26.23 -13.99 9.55
C VAL A 162 -26.38 -14.58 8.13
N ILE A 163 -25.45 -14.23 7.23
CA ILE A 163 -24.96 -14.88 5.98
C ILE A 163 -24.92 -13.79 4.86
N VAL A 164 -23.86 -13.46 4.11
CA VAL A 164 -22.46 -13.94 3.93
C VAL A 164 -21.51 -12.79 4.25
#